data_AF-A0A359HGI0-F1
#
_entry.id   AF-A0A359HGI0-F1
#
_cell.length_a   1.000
_cell.length_b   1.000
_cell.length_c   1.000
_cell.angle_alpha   90.00
_cell.angle_beta   90.00
_cell.angle_gamma   90.00
#
_symmetry.space_group_name_H-M   'P 1'
#
loop_
_entity.id
_entity.type
_entity.pdbx_description
1 polymer ?
#
loop_
_entity_poly.entity_id
_entity_poly.type
_entity_poly.pdbx_seq_one_letter_code
_entity_poly.pdbx_strand_id
1 'polypeptide(L)'
;MVDEPVRGASEPELQGKITAEDAAQYTFKLSHVPQLLSIPTIWVAIGQGLAGSMPWVVMGLYIITWLVRDRNFVEGEATVAFAGIVVGTAISNVLGGFLGDWADSVNPKYGRAFIGQISVIFGIPLTYVLFTQTDGWSLGAITALAFFTALLISWPGKGSKEPMMQAVTPPELRSTAFAFVTFIESGFAALIAVFAGRLADATSLTQAMLWTIPVPWIICALIFTLFYFTYPRDSARLRAQMSARAEEITH
;
A
#
# COMPACT_ATOMS: atom_id res chain seq x y z
N MET A 1 1.80 1.19 -30.61
CA MET A 1 0.82 0.38 -29.87
C MET A 1 1.60 -0.75 -29.26
N VAL A 2 1.66 -0.83 -27.93
CA VAL A 2 2.23 -1.99 -27.24
C VAL A 2 1.15 -3.07 -27.33
N ASP A 3 1.48 -4.23 -27.91
CA ASP A 3 0.56 -5.38 -27.91
C ASP A 3 0.23 -5.71 -26.46
N GLU A 4 -1.06 -5.61 -26.10
CA GLU A 4 -1.51 -6.02 -24.77
C GLU A 4 -1.34 -7.54 -24.64
N PRO A 5 -0.54 -8.02 -23.67
CA PRO A 5 -0.39 -9.44 -23.45
C PRO A 5 -1.74 -10.05 -23.07
N VAL A 6 -1.97 -11.28 -23.54
CA VAL A 6 -3.24 -11.98 -23.35
C VAL A 6 -3.55 -12.12 -21.84
N ARG A 7 -4.76 -11.74 -21.41
CA ARG A 7 -5.16 -11.77 -20.00
C ARG A 7 -5.01 -13.19 -19.43
N GLY A 8 -4.27 -13.32 -18.33
CA GLY A 8 -3.96 -14.62 -17.70
C GLY A 8 -2.63 -15.24 -18.13
N ALA A 9 -1.94 -14.71 -19.14
CA ALA A 9 -0.63 -15.21 -19.58
C ALA A 9 0.49 -15.09 -18.52
N SER A 10 0.29 -14.26 -17.48
CA SER A 10 1.18 -14.13 -16.33
C SER A 10 0.97 -15.20 -15.26
N GLU A 11 -0.10 -16.00 -15.33
CA GLU A 11 -0.31 -17.12 -14.40
C GLU A 11 0.59 -18.29 -14.80
N PRO A 12 1.39 -18.86 -13.87
CA PRO A 12 2.24 -20.02 -14.15
C PRO A 12 1.46 -21.21 -14.74
N GLU A 13 0.20 -21.39 -14.32
CA GLU A 13 -0.66 -22.50 -14.73
C GLU A 13 -1.19 -22.37 -16.16
N LEU A 14 -1.27 -21.14 -16.69
CA LEU A 14 -1.83 -20.82 -18.01
C LEU A 14 -0.75 -20.39 -19.02
N GLN A 15 0.51 -20.36 -18.58
CA GLN A 15 1.66 -19.94 -19.37
C GLN A 15 1.87 -20.88 -20.58
N GLY A 16 1.73 -20.34 -21.79
CA GLY A 16 1.87 -21.10 -23.05
C GLY A 16 0.64 -21.92 -23.46
N LYS A 17 -0.48 -21.85 -22.73
CA LYS A 17 -1.73 -22.57 -23.03
C LYS A 17 -2.92 -21.68 -23.41
N ILE A 18 -2.84 -20.38 -23.17
CA ILE A 18 -3.93 -19.43 -23.47
C ILE A 18 -3.81 -18.90 -24.90
N THR A 19 -4.87 -19.07 -25.70
CA THR A 19 -5.03 -18.34 -26.98
C THR A 19 -5.85 -17.05 -26.78
N ALA A 20 -5.75 -16.11 -27.72
CA ALA A 20 -6.49 -14.85 -27.66
C ALA A 20 -8.02 -15.04 -27.69
N GLU A 21 -8.50 -16.16 -28.26
CA GLU A 21 -9.93 -16.53 -28.28
C GLU A 21 -10.42 -17.08 -26.93
N ASP A 22 -9.58 -17.80 -26.18
CA ASP A 22 -9.90 -18.27 -24.82
C ASP A 22 -9.97 -17.11 -23.82
N ALA A 23 -9.08 -16.13 -23.96
CA ALA A 23 -9.11 -14.92 -23.14
C ALA A 23 -10.34 -14.05 -23.42
N ALA A 24 -10.93 -14.14 -24.62
CA ALA A 24 -12.18 -13.48 -24.96
C ALA A 24 -13.41 -14.13 -24.27
N GLN A 25 -13.36 -15.43 -23.92
CA GLN A 25 -14.42 -16.06 -23.11
C GLN A 25 -14.46 -15.52 -21.67
N TYR A 26 -13.31 -15.09 -21.12
CA TYR A 26 -13.17 -14.45 -19.81
C TYR A 26 -13.23 -12.91 -19.89
N THR A 27 -13.99 -12.37 -20.83
CA THR A 27 -14.25 -10.92 -20.89
C THR A 27 -15.03 -10.47 -19.65
N PHE A 28 -14.69 -9.28 -19.13
CA PHE A 28 -15.31 -8.66 -17.97
C PHE A 28 -16.85 -8.73 -18.02
N LYS A 29 -17.46 -9.39 -17.03
CA LYS A 29 -18.91 -9.37 -16.80
C LYS A 29 -19.17 -8.76 -15.42
N LEU A 30 -20.05 -7.74 -15.36
CA LEU A 30 -20.50 -7.11 -14.11
C LEU A 30 -21.04 -8.13 -13.08
N SER A 31 -21.51 -9.29 -13.54
CA SER A 31 -21.93 -10.42 -12.70
C SER A 31 -20.82 -11.03 -11.84
N HIS A 32 -19.55 -10.72 -12.09
CA HIS A 32 -18.41 -11.24 -11.32
C HIS A 32 -17.96 -10.29 -10.18
N VAL A 33 -18.52 -9.08 -10.08
CA VAL A 33 -18.24 -8.14 -8.96
C VAL A 33 -18.58 -8.72 -7.58
N PRO A 34 -19.68 -9.48 -7.38
CA PRO A 34 -19.95 -10.14 -6.11
C PRO A 34 -18.88 -11.17 -5.70
N GLN A 35 -18.21 -11.80 -6.68
CA GLN A 35 -17.13 -12.74 -6.40
C GLN A 35 -15.92 -12.01 -5.81
N LEU A 36 -15.60 -10.81 -6.29
CA LEU A 36 -14.56 -9.96 -5.72
C LEU A 36 -14.84 -9.60 -4.25
N LEU A 37 -16.08 -9.22 -3.96
CA LEU A 37 -16.52 -8.89 -2.59
C LEU A 37 -16.52 -10.11 -1.66
N SER A 38 -16.45 -11.33 -2.21
CA SER A 38 -16.40 -12.58 -1.46
C SER A 38 -14.98 -12.98 -1.06
N ILE A 39 -13.94 -12.24 -1.49
CA ILE A 39 -12.53 -12.54 -1.19
C ILE A 39 -12.12 -11.80 0.11
N PRO A 40 -11.88 -12.50 1.23
CA PRO A 40 -11.48 -11.87 2.50
C PRO A 40 -10.21 -11.03 2.38
N THR A 41 -9.23 -11.46 1.57
CA THR A 41 -7.99 -10.71 1.35
C THR A 41 -8.22 -9.31 0.78
N ILE A 42 -9.27 -9.11 -0.04
CA ILE A 42 -9.62 -7.79 -0.58
C ILE A 42 -10.11 -6.86 0.54
N TRP A 43 -10.93 -7.35 1.46
CA TRP A 43 -11.38 -6.57 2.61
C TRP A 43 -10.24 -6.23 3.57
N VAL A 44 -9.31 -7.15 3.79
CA VAL A 44 -8.09 -6.86 4.56
C VAL A 44 -7.23 -5.81 3.84
N ALA A 45 -7.12 -5.87 2.51
CA ALA A 45 -6.41 -4.85 1.72
C ALA A 45 -7.08 -3.48 1.78
N ILE A 46 -8.41 -3.42 1.74
CA ILE A 46 -9.17 -2.19 1.95
C ILE A 46 -8.91 -1.65 3.36
N GLY A 47 -9.08 -2.46 4.40
CA GLY A 47 -8.83 -2.05 5.78
C GLY A 47 -7.40 -1.53 6.00
N GLN A 48 -6.41 -2.21 5.43
CA GLN A 48 -5.02 -1.79 5.45
C GLN A 48 -4.84 -0.46 4.70
N GLY A 49 -5.50 -0.29 3.56
CA GLY A 49 -5.45 0.94 2.76
C GLY A 49 -6.07 2.13 3.47
N LEU A 50 -7.21 1.94 4.12
CA LEU A 50 -7.85 2.99 4.93
C LEU A 50 -6.93 3.44 6.06
N ALA A 51 -6.41 2.50 6.86
CA ALA A 51 -5.51 2.84 7.97
C ALA A 51 -4.15 3.37 7.50
N GLY A 52 -3.63 2.84 6.39
CA GLY A 52 -2.29 3.15 5.87
C GLY A 52 -2.23 4.42 5.03
N SER A 53 -3.31 4.81 4.35
CA SER A 53 -3.37 6.04 3.53
C SER A 53 -3.53 7.30 4.38
N MET A 54 -4.20 7.20 5.53
CA MET A 54 -4.45 8.33 6.41
C MET A 54 -3.17 9.11 6.78
N PRO A 55 -2.08 8.44 7.22
CA PRO A 55 -0.82 9.12 7.51
C PRO A 55 -0.20 9.83 6.31
N TRP A 56 -0.27 9.25 5.11
CA TRP A 56 0.25 9.87 3.89
C TRP A 56 -0.51 11.14 3.53
N VAL A 57 -1.84 11.12 3.68
CA VAL A 57 -2.69 12.30 3.45
C VAL A 57 -2.32 13.42 4.42
N VAL A 58 -2.23 13.11 5.72
CA VAL A 58 -1.90 14.13 6.74
C VAL A 58 -0.49 14.66 6.56
N MET A 59 0.51 13.80 6.33
CA MET A 59 1.88 14.25 6.06
C MET A 59 1.92 15.13 4.80
N GLY A 60 1.26 14.73 3.72
CA GLY A 60 1.23 15.52 2.47
C GLY A 60 0.63 16.92 2.65
N LEU A 61 -0.37 17.07 3.53
CA LEU A 61 -1.04 18.34 3.79
C LEU A 61 -0.30 19.22 4.80
N TYR A 62 0.31 18.63 5.83
CA TYR A 62 0.73 19.38 7.02
C TYR A 62 2.23 19.35 7.31
N ILE A 63 3.03 18.50 6.65
CA ILE A 63 4.47 18.39 6.99
C ILE A 63 5.24 19.70 6.75
N ILE A 64 4.95 20.43 5.68
CA ILE A 64 5.58 21.73 5.39
C ILE A 64 5.13 22.76 6.42
N THR A 65 3.82 22.85 6.67
CA THR A 65 3.24 23.75 7.67
C THR A 65 3.84 23.48 9.05
N TRP A 66 4.05 22.22 9.42
CA TRP A 66 4.66 21.81 10.67
C TRP A 66 6.15 22.19 10.74
N LEU A 67 6.91 22.01 9.66
CA LEU A 67 8.31 22.44 9.61
C LEU A 67 8.44 23.97 9.79
N VAL A 68 7.53 24.74 9.19
CA VAL A 68 7.56 26.20 9.30
C VAL A 68 7.07 26.68 10.67
N ARG A 69 5.90 26.18 11.12
CA ARG A 69 5.21 26.67 12.32
C ARG A 69 5.78 26.11 13.62
N ASP A 70 6.05 24.82 13.67
CA ASP A 70 6.42 24.09 14.89
C ASP A 70 7.94 23.83 14.97
N ARG A 71 8.67 23.96 13.86
CA ARG A 71 10.14 23.83 13.83
C ARG A 71 10.89 25.10 13.43
N ASN A 72 10.17 26.20 13.16
CA ASN A 72 10.72 27.51 12.84
C ASN A 72 11.66 27.51 11.61
N PHE A 73 11.46 26.58 10.67
CA PHE A 73 12.19 26.62 9.40
C PHE A 73 11.63 27.68 8.45
N VAL A 74 12.48 28.15 7.55
CA VAL A 74 12.04 29.00 6.44
C VAL A 74 11.31 28.14 5.42
N GLU A 75 10.29 28.69 4.74
CA GLU A 75 9.47 27.97 3.76
C GLU A 75 10.29 27.25 2.67
N GLY A 76 11.38 27.87 2.21
CA GLY A 76 12.30 27.25 1.24
C GLY A 76 12.98 25.99 1.78
N GLU A 77 13.40 26.01 3.05
CA GLU A 77 14.04 24.86 3.71
C GLU A 77 13.03 23.73 3.93
N ALA A 78 11.82 24.06 4.35
CA ALA A 78 10.74 23.10 4.51
C ALA A 78 10.38 22.40 3.18
N THR A 79 10.40 23.16 2.08
CA THR A 79 10.18 22.63 0.72
C THR A 79 11.30 21.67 0.30
N VAL A 80 12.56 21.99 0.61
CA VAL A 80 13.71 21.09 0.35
C VAL A 80 13.59 19.81 1.16
N ALA A 81 13.23 19.89 2.44
CA ALA A 81 13.00 18.72 3.28
C ALA A 81 11.88 17.83 2.73
N PHE A 82 10.78 18.43 2.27
CA PHE A 82 9.67 17.71 1.65
C PHE A 82 10.08 17.04 0.33
N ALA A 83 10.86 17.72 -0.52
CA ALA A 83 11.42 17.12 -1.73
C ALA A 83 12.27 15.88 -1.40
N GLY A 84 13.06 15.94 -0.31
CA GLY A 84 13.78 14.78 0.22
C GLY A 84 12.84 13.61 0.53
N ILE A 85 11.73 13.85 1.24
CA ILE A 85 10.72 12.81 1.55
C ILE A 85 10.15 12.20 0.26
N VAL A 86 9.84 13.02 -0.75
CA VAL A 86 9.30 12.54 -2.04
C VAL A 86 10.31 11.64 -2.76
N VAL A 87 11.58 12.07 -2.84
CA VAL A 87 12.65 11.26 -3.45
C VAL A 87 12.87 9.96 -2.66
N GLY A 88 12.89 10.03 -1.33
CA GLY A 88 12.99 8.86 -0.46
C GLY A 88 11.84 7.89 -0.69
N THR A 89 10.61 8.40 -0.87
CA THR A 89 9.43 7.58 -1.17
C THR A 89 9.52 6.91 -2.54
N ALA A 90 10.02 7.62 -3.56
CA ALA A 90 10.23 7.05 -4.88
C ALA A 90 11.22 5.87 -4.84
N ILE A 91 12.35 6.05 -4.13
CA ILE A 91 13.34 4.98 -3.92
C ILE A 91 12.73 3.85 -3.08
N SER A 92 11.98 4.18 -2.03
CA SER A 92 11.27 3.23 -1.18
C SER A 92 10.34 2.32 -1.97
N ASN A 93 9.59 2.87 -2.93
CA ASN A 93 8.67 2.09 -3.75
C ASN A 93 9.40 1.03 -4.59
N VAL A 94 10.54 1.39 -5.17
CA VAL A 94 11.38 0.46 -5.94
C VAL A 94 11.97 -0.62 -5.04
N LEU A 95 12.58 -0.21 -3.91
CA LEU A 95 13.15 -1.13 -2.93
C LEU A 95 12.09 -2.08 -2.34
N GLY A 96 10.91 -1.56 -2.03
CA GLY A 96 9.78 -2.32 -1.51
C GLY A 96 9.30 -3.38 -2.50
N GLY A 97 9.29 -3.08 -3.79
CA GLY A 97 9.03 -4.06 -4.85
C GLY A 97 10.05 -5.20 -4.84
N PHE A 98 11.34 -4.87 -4.91
CA PHE A 98 12.42 -5.88 -4.89
C PHE A 98 12.43 -6.71 -3.60
N LEU A 99 12.29 -6.07 -2.43
CA LEU A 99 12.25 -6.77 -1.14
C LEU A 99 11.01 -7.66 -1.02
N GLY A 100 9.87 -7.19 -1.53
CA GLY A 100 8.63 -7.96 -1.58
C GLY A 100 8.77 -9.20 -2.45
N ASP A 101 9.33 -9.06 -3.66
CA ASP A 101 9.56 -10.16 -4.60
C ASP A 101 10.60 -11.16 -4.08
N TRP A 102 11.68 -10.66 -3.47
CA TRP A 102 12.65 -11.51 -2.80
C TRP A 102 12.01 -12.30 -1.65
N ALA A 103 11.23 -11.66 -0.79
CA ALA A 103 10.57 -12.36 0.31
C ALA A 103 9.53 -13.38 -0.18
N ASP A 104 8.84 -13.08 -1.28
CA ASP A 104 7.93 -14.02 -1.96
C ASP A 104 8.67 -15.25 -2.49
N SER A 105 9.88 -15.07 -3.03
CA SER A 105 10.73 -16.19 -3.49
C SER A 105 11.17 -17.12 -2.36
N VAL A 106 11.38 -16.57 -1.15
CA VAL A 106 11.74 -17.34 0.04
C VAL A 106 10.51 -18.03 0.64
N ASN A 107 9.40 -17.31 0.76
CA ASN A 107 8.14 -17.83 1.28
C ASN A 107 6.93 -17.23 0.56
N PRO A 108 6.37 -17.94 -0.45
CA PRO A 108 5.24 -17.45 -1.23
C PRO A 108 3.95 -17.21 -0.43
N LYS A 109 3.85 -17.76 0.78
CA LYS A 109 2.66 -17.63 1.63
C LYS A 109 2.73 -16.43 2.56
N TYR A 110 3.90 -16.11 3.09
CA TYR A 110 4.04 -15.13 4.18
C TYR A 110 5.08 -14.04 3.94
N GLY A 111 5.98 -14.23 2.97
CA GLY A 111 7.11 -13.33 2.77
C GLY A 111 6.69 -11.88 2.49
N ARG A 112 5.73 -11.70 1.57
CA ARG A 112 5.18 -10.37 1.27
C ARG A 112 4.52 -9.73 2.49
N ALA A 113 3.70 -10.47 3.24
CA ALA A 113 3.05 -9.96 4.45
C ALA A 113 4.07 -9.54 5.52
N PHE A 114 5.14 -10.31 5.67
CA PHE A 114 6.20 -10.06 6.64
C PHE A 114 6.99 -8.78 6.37
N ILE A 115 7.43 -8.56 5.13
CA ILE A 115 8.13 -7.33 4.75
C ILE A 115 7.27 -6.09 4.97
N GLY A 116 6.00 -6.16 4.58
CA GLY A 116 5.06 -5.05 4.77
C GLY A 116 4.83 -4.76 6.25
N GLN A 117 4.66 -5.78 7.08
CA GLN A 117 4.45 -5.59 8.51
C GLN A 117 5.69 -5.02 9.21
N ILE A 118 6.89 -5.50 8.87
CA ILE A 118 8.16 -4.96 9.38
C ILE A 118 8.29 -3.48 9.06
N SER A 119 7.99 -3.10 7.82
CA SER A 119 8.04 -1.72 7.36
C SER A 119 7.13 -0.80 8.18
N VAL A 120 5.87 -1.20 8.41
CA VAL A 120 4.93 -0.40 9.23
C VAL A 120 5.41 -0.32 10.68
N ILE A 121 5.89 -1.43 11.25
CA ILE A 121 6.36 -1.48 12.65
C ILE A 121 7.57 -0.56 12.85
N PHE A 122 8.51 -0.50 11.91
CA PHE A 122 9.64 0.43 11.98
C PHE A 122 9.23 1.88 11.70
N GLY A 123 8.21 2.11 10.88
CA GLY A 123 7.67 3.44 10.59
C GLY A 123 7.12 4.17 11.83
N ILE A 124 6.49 3.43 12.74
CA ILE A 124 5.85 3.97 13.96
C ILE A 124 6.87 4.69 14.88
N PRO A 125 7.96 4.05 15.37
CA PRO A 125 8.92 4.73 16.23
C PRO A 125 9.67 5.84 15.48
N LEU A 126 9.96 5.66 14.20
CA LEU A 126 10.67 6.67 13.41
C LEU A 126 9.86 7.96 13.26
N THR A 127 8.57 7.86 12.95
CA THR A 127 7.69 9.04 12.91
C THR A 127 7.42 9.62 14.29
N TYR A 128 7.32 8.78 15.32
CA TYR A 128 7.22 9.29 16.69
C TYR A 128 8.44 10.13 17.08
N VAL A 129 9.66 9.64 16.80
CA VAL A 129 10.91 10.39 17.04
C VAL A 129 10.94 11.66 16.19
N LEU A 130 10.54 11.57 14.91
CA LEU A 130 10.47 12.72 14.00
C LEU A 130 9.60 13.85 14.55
N PHE A 131 8.46 13.55 15.19
CA PHE A 131 7.57 14.59 15.71
C PHE A 131 7.88 15.05 17.14
N THR A 132 8.55 14.23 17.95
CA THR A 132 8.78 14.52 19.39
C THR A 132 10.18 14.99 19.73
N GLN A 133 11.23 14.48 19.08
CA GLN A 133 12.62 14.68 19.50
C GLN A 133 13.42 15.64 18.61
N THR A 134 12.81 16.12 17.52
CA THR A 134 13.47 16.95 16.51
C THR A 134 13.42 18.44 16.80
N ASP A 135 12.98 18.83 18.00
CA ASP A 135 12.97 20.24 18.37
C ASP A 135 14.41 20.79 18.43
N GLY A 136 14.66 21.91 17.74
CA GLY A 136 15.98 22.51 17.60
C GLY A 136 17.00 21.74 16.73
N TRP A 137 16.60 20.70 16.01
CA TRP A 137 17.51 20.00 15.09
C TRP A 137 17.83 20.85 13.86
N SER A 138 19.03 20.67 13.31
CA SER A 138 19.40 21.27 12.03
C SER A 138 18.54 20.73 10.88
N LEU A 139 18.37 21.53 9.82
CA LEU A 139 17.67 21.13 8.60
C LEU A 139 18.19 19.78 8.07
N GLY A 140 19.51 19.63 7.97
CA GLY A 140 20.14 18.41 7.46
C GLY A 140 19.79 17.17 8.29
N ALA A 141 19.73 17.29 9.62
CA ALA A 141 19.38 16.17 10.50
C ALA A 141 17.91 15.76 10.37
N ILE A 142 16.99 16.73 10.31
CA ILE A 142 15.56 16.46 10.11
C ILE A 142 15.30 15.90 8.72
N THR A 143 15.89 16.48 7.67
CA THR A 143 15.74 15.98 6.31
C THR A 143 16.30 14.57 6.18
N ALA A 144 17.45 14.27 6.81
CA ALA A 144 18.00 12.92 6.82
C ALA A 144 17.04 11.93 7.52
N LEU A 145 16.55 12.24 8.72
CA LEU A 145 15.61 11.38 9.43
C LEU A 145 14.30 11.18 8.63
N ALA A 146 13.77 12.25 8.04
CA ALA A 146 12.57 12.20 7.23
C ALA A 146 12.77 11.37 5.95
N PHE A 147 13.94 11.50 5.30
CA PHE A 147 14.33 10.68 4.15
C PHE A 147 14.45 9.20 4.51
N PHE A 148 15.14 8.87 5.61
CA PHE A 148 15.26 7.49 6.10
C PHE A 148 13.90 6.91 6.51
N THR A 149 13.04 7.72 7.12
CA THR A 149 11.67 7.32 7.45
C THR A 149 10.90 7.02 6.17
N ALA A 150 10.91 7.93 5.19
CA ALA A 150 10.27 7.77 3.89
C ALA A 150 10.75 6.51 3.14
N LEU A 151 12.04 6.18 3.24
CA LEU A 151 12.62 4.97 2.67
C LEU A 151 12.01 3.69 3.24
N LEU A 152 11.61 3.69 4.51
CA LEU A 152 11.14 2.48 5.20
C LEU A 152 9.63 2.33 5.22
N ILE A 153 8.83 3.39 5.08
CA ILE A 153 7.37 3.36 5.28
C ILE A 153 6.54 3.02 4.03
N SER A 154 7.12 3.03 2.82
CA SER A 154 6.36 2.87 1.57
C SER A 154 6.26 1.43 1.06
N TRP A 155 7.06 0.51 1.61
CA TRP A 155 7.06 -0.91 1.22
C TRP A 155 5.71 -1.65 1.33
N PRO A 156 4.81 -1.37 2.30
CA PRO A 156 3.62 -2.19 2.49
C PRO A 156 2.65 -2.10 1.32
N GLY A 157 2.61 -0.97 0.61
CA GLY A 157 1.77 -0.79 -0.58
C GLY A 157 2.30 -1.59 -1.77
N LYS A 158 3.51 -1.24 -2.23
CA LYS A 158 4.10 -1.78 -3.46
C LYS A 158 4.70 -3.18 -3.31
N GLY A 159 5.28 -3.49 -2.16
CA GLY A 159 5.94 -4.79 -1.92
C GLY A 159 5.00 -5.89 -1.45
N SER A 160 3.89 -5.51 -0.81
CA SER A 160 3.01 -6.46 -0.13
C SER A 160 1.58 -6.41 -0.66
N LYS A 161 0.83 -5.37 -0.32
CA LYS A 161 -0.61 -5.30 -0.55
C LYS A 161 -0.98 -5.42 -2.03
N GLU A 162 -0.38 -4.60 -2.89
CA GLU A 162 -0.73 -4.57 -4.31
C GLU A 162 -0.46 -5.94 -4.97
N PRO A 163 0.75 -6.53 -4.85
CA PRO A 163 1.01 -7.88 -5.36
C PRO A 163 0.08 -8.95 -4.77
N MET A 164 -0.16 -8.92 -3.45
CA MET A 164 -1.03 -9.91 -2.80
C MET A 164 -2.48 -9.81 -3.30
N MET A 165 -2.96 -8.60 -3.56
CA MET A 165 -4.28 -8.36 -4.15
C MET A 165 -4.37 -8.92 -5.58
N GLN A 166 -3.32 -8.75 -6.39
CA GLN A 166 -3.26 -9.34 -7.74
C GLN A 166 -3.22 -10.88 -7.69
N ALA A 167 -2.53 -11.45 -6.70
CA ALA A 167 -2.34 -12.90 -6.52
C ALA A 167 -3.55 -13.64 -5.94
N VAL A 168 -4.60 -12.93 -5.52
CA VAL A 168 -5.88 -13.51 -5.08
C VAL A 168 -7.04 -13.16 -6.01
N THR A 169 -6.83 -12.25 -6.95
CA THR A 169 -7.86 -11.78 -7.87
C THR A 169 -7.69 -12.45 -9.24
N PRO A 170 -8.76 -13.04 -9.81
CA PRO A 170 -8.73 -13.58 -11.16
C PRO A 170 -8.29 -12.52 -12.20
N PRO A 171 -7.54 -12.90 -13.24
CA PRO A 171 -7.01 -11.98 -14.24
C PRO A 171 -8.06 -11.02 -14.83
N GLU A 172 -9.27 -11.50 -15.04
CA GLU A 172 -10.39 -10.74 -15.61
C GLU A 172 -10.98 -9.67 -14.67
N LEU A 173 -10.73 -9.76 -13.35
CA LEU A 173 -11.22 -8.84 -12.33
C LEU A 173 -10.14 -7.95 -11.71
N ARG A 174 -8.86 -8.16 -12.03
CA ARG A 174 -7.73 -7.44 -11.42
C ARG A 174 -7.85 -5.92 -11.49
N SER A 175 -8.20 -5.40 -12.67
CA SER A 175 -8.40 -3.95 -12.87
C SER A 175 -9.61 -3.43 -12.10
N THR A 176 -10.72 -4.18 -12.08
CA THR A 176 -11.92 -3.83 -11.32
C THR A 176 -11.66 -3.85 -9.82
N ALA A 177 -10.93 -4.85 -9.32
CA ALA A 177 -10.50 -4.93 -7.93
C ALA A 177 -9.67 -3.73 -7.53
N PHE A 178 -8.66 -3.41 -8.34
CA PHE A 178 -7.82 -2.24 -8.10
C PHE A 178 -8.63 -0.95 -8.09
N ALA A 179 -9.52 -0.75 -9.07
CA ALA A 179 -10.37 0.43 -9.16
C ALA A 179 -11.34 0.54 -7.96
N PHE A 180 -11.95 -0.57 -7.55
CA PHE A 180 -12.88 -0.61 -6.41
C PHE A 180 -12.17 -0.27 -5.09
N VAL A 181 -11.01 -0.88 -4.85
CA VAL A 181 -10.19 -0.61 -3.66
C VAL A 181 -9.72 0.85 -3.65
N THR A 182 -9.21 1.34 -4.79
CA THR A 182 -8.77 2.73 -4.95
C THR A 182 -9.92 3.72 -4.74
N PHE A 183 -11.13 3.40 -5.22
CA PHE A 183 -12.31 4.25 -5.03
C PHE A 183 -12.66 4.39 -3.54
N ILE A 184 -12.70 3.28 -2.80
CA ILE A 184 -12.97 3.30 -1.36
C ILE A 184 -11.90 4.09 -0.61
N GLU A 185 -10.63 3.84 -0.91
CA GLU A 185 -9.50 4.53 -0.26
C GLU A 185 -9.47 6.01 -0.57
N SER A 186 -9.70 6.41 -1.81
CA SER A 186 -9.73 7.82 -2.21
C SER A 186 -10.91 8.56 -1.56
N GLY A 187 -12.07 7.91 -1.49
CA GLY A 187 -13.24 8.46 -0.79
C GLY A 187 -12.97 8.66 0.70
N PHE A 188 -12.30 7.71 1.34
CA PHE A 188 -11.89 7.83 2.74
C PHE A 188 -10.81 8.91 2.95
N ALA A 189 -9.80 8.98 2.07
CA ALA A 189 -8.74 9.97 2.12
C ALA A 189 -9.29 11.42 2.13
N ALA A 190 -10.33 11.68 1.34
CA ALA A 190 -11.01 12.97 1.33
C ALA A 190 -11.65 13.31 2.69
N LEU A 191 -12.27 12.33 3.36
CA LEU A 191 -12.84 12.52 4.70
C LEU A 191 -11.75 12.76 5.76
N ILE A 192 -10.63 12.04 5.65
CA ILE A 192 -9.49 12.19 6.55
C ILE A 192 -8.87 13.58 6.44
N ALA A 193 -8.75 14.15 5.24
CA ALA A 193 -8.25 15.51 5.07
C ALA A 193 -9.08 16.53 5.87
N VAL A 194 -10.42 16.42 5.81
CA VAL A 194 -11.33 17.28 6.59
C VAL A 194 -11.19 17.04 8.08
N PHE A 195 -11.10 15.77 8.51
CA PHE A 195 -10.94 15.42 9.92
C PHE A 195 -9.61 15.93 10.49
N ALA A 196 -8.51 15.75 9.76
CA ALA A 196 -7.18 16.18 10.16
C ALA A 196 -7.11 17.71 10.30
N GLY A 197 -7.75 18.46 9.40
CA GLY A 197 -7.86 19.92 9.52
C GLY A 197 -8.58 20.34 10.80
N ARG A 198 -9.75 19.75 11.08
CA ARG A 198 -10.48 20.05 12.32
C ARG A 198 -9.69 19.69 13.58
N LEU A 199 -8.94 18.58 13.54
CA LEU A 199 -8.12 18.17 14.68
C LEU A 199 -6.93 19.13 14.88
N ALA A 200 -6.32 19.61 13.80
CA ALA A 200 -5.25 20.59 13.83
C ALA A 200 -5.72 21.97 14.32
N ASP A 201 -6.98 22.34 14.08
CA ASP A 201 -7.60 23.57 14.61
C ASP A 201 -7.92 23.45 16.11
N ALA A 202 -8.35 22.25 16.55
CA ALA A 202 -8.74 22.00 17.94
C ALA A 202 -7.57 21.72 18.89
N THR A 203 -6.39 21.36 18.36
CA THR A 203 -5.19 20.97 19.14
C THR A 203 -3.93 21.65 18.59
N SER A 204 -2.74 21.25 19.05
CA SER A 204 -1.49 21.65 18.36
C SER A 204 -1.26 20.79 17.13
N LEU A 205 -0.61 21.35 16.10
CA LEU A 205 -0.35 20.63 14.85
C LEU A 205 0.49 19.37 15.09
N THR A 206 1.54 19.48 15.90
CA THR A 206 2.35 18.33 16.32
C THR A 206 1.51 17.23 16.99
N GLN A 207 0.59 17.59 17.89
CA GLN A 207 -0.26 16.62 18.58
C GLN A 207 -1.28 15.98 17.61
N ALA A 208 -1.89 16.77 16.72
CA ALA A 208 -2.77 16.25 15.69
C ALA A 208 -2.05 15.22 14.80
N MET A 209 -0.81 15.51 14.39
CA MET A 209 0.03 14.59 13.62
C MET A 209 0.37 13.31 14.39
N LEU A 210 0.69 13.39 15.68
CA LEU A 210 0.93 12.20 16.52
C LEU A 210 -0.28 11.28 16.66
N TRP A 211 -1.51 11.83 16.68
CA TRP A 211 -2.73 11.03 16.73
C TRP A 211 -3.15 10.49 15.36
N THR A 212 -2.74 11.13 14.27
CA THR A 212 -3.20 10.80 12.91
C THR A 212 -2.18 10.08 12.05
N ILE A 213 -0.93 9.92 12.54
CA ILE A 213 0.14 9.21 11.83
C ILE A 213 0.51 7.89 12.55
N PRO A 214 1.19 7.89 13.72
CA PRO A 214 1.54 6.66 14.42
C PRO A 214 0.34 5.76 14.78
N VAL A 215 -0.78 6.34 15.23
CA VAL A 215 -1.93 5.55 15.71
C VAL A 215 -2.61 4.77 14.56
N PRO A 216 -2.95 5.37 13.41
CA PRO A 216 -3.41 4.61 12.26
C PRO A 216 -2.41 3.58 11.75
N TRP A 217 -1.10 3.84 11.83
CA TRP A 217 -0.10 2.81 11.51
C TRP A 217 -0.05 1.65 12.49
N ILE A 218 -0.31 1.85 13.78
CA ILE A 218 -0.49 0.75 14.73
C ILE A 218 -1.68 -0.11 14.31
N ILE A 219 -2.81 0.52 13.97
CA ILE A 219 -4.00 -0.19 13.45
C ILE A 219 -3.65 -0.92 12.15
N CYS A 220 -2.90 -0.29 11.25
CA CYS A 220 -2.42 -0.87 10.00
C CYS A 220 -1.56 -2.12 10.26
N ALA A 221 -0.65 -2.09 11.24
CA ALA A 221 0.18 -3.23 11.63
C ALA A 221 -0.65 -4.40 12.18
N LEU A 222 -1.72 -4.11 12.93
CA LEU A 222 -2.67 -5.12 13.42
C LEU A 222 -3.47 -5.75 12.28
N ILE A 223 -3.97 -4.93 11.34
CA ILE A 223 -4.67 -5.41 10.14
C ILE A 223 -3.72 -6.25 9.27
N PHE A 224 -2.44 -5.89 9.21
CA PHE A 224 -1.43 -6.67 8.49
C PHE A 224 -1.33 -8.11 9.00
N THR A 225 -1.53 -8.34 10.30
CA THR A 225 -1.57 -9.70 10.86
C THR A 225 -2.70 -10.54 10.26
N LEU A 226 -3.81 -9.94 9.82
CA LEU A 226 -4.91 -10.67 9.18
C LEU A 226 -4.52 -11.27 7.83
N PHE A 227 -3.57 -10.65 7.12
CA PHE A 227 -3.08 -11.18 5.84
C PHE A 227 -2.44 -12.56 5.98
N TYR A 228 -1.81 -12.87 7.12
CA TYR A 228 -1.24 -14.21 7.35
C TYR A 228 -2.30 -15.32 7.36
N PHE A 229 -3.57 -14.98 7.59
CA PHE A 229 -4.66 -15.96 7.60
C PHE A 229 -5.44 -15.97 6.27
N THR A 230 -5.70 -14.79 5.69
CA THR A 230 -6.53 -14.66 4.49
C THR A 230 -5.77 -14.95 3.21
N TYR A 231 -4.58 -14.35 3.04
CA TYR A 231 -3.83 -14.41 1.79
C TYR A 231 -3.43 -15.83 1.37
N PRO A 232 -2.86 -16.70 2.23
CA PRO A 232 -2.50 -18.05 1.81
C PRO A 232 -3.70 -18.89 1.36
N ARG A 233 -4.88 -18.67 1.98
CA ARG A 233 -6.11 -19.40 1.65
C ARG A 233 -6.68 -18.94 0.31
N ASP A 234 -6.75 -17.63 0.10
CA ASP A 234 -7.31 -17.05 -1.12
C ASP A 234 -6.38 -17.24 -2.32
N SER A 235 -5.06 -17.16 -2.12
CA SER A 235 -4.08 -17.43 -3.18
C SER A 235 -4.13 -18.90 -3.61
N ALA A 236 -4.22 -19.84 -2.66
CA ALA A 236 -4.37 -21.26 -2.99
C ALA A 236 -5.69 -21.55 -3.73
N ARG A 237 -6.79 -20.87 -3.35
CA ARG A 237 -8.07 -20.95 -4.06
C ARG A 237 -7.95 -20.47 -5.50
N LEU A 238 -7.29 -19.34 -5.73
CA LEU A 238 -7.08 -18.82 -7.08
C LEU A 238 -6.25 -19.80 -7.93
N ARG A 239 -5.13 -20.31 -7.39
CA ARG A 239 -4.28 -21.28 -8.11
C ARG A 239 -5.06 -22.54 -8.48
N ALA A 240 -5.90 -23.07 -7.58
CA ALA A 240 -6.75 -24.21 -7.88
C ALA A 240 -7.77 -23.89 -9.00
N GLN A 241 -8.35 -22.69 -9.01
CA GLN A 241 -9.22 -22.24 -10.09
C GLN A 241 -8.47 -22.11 -11.42
N MET A 242 -7.24 -21.59 -11.44
CA MET A 242 -6.45 -21.46 -12.66
C MET A 242 -6.01 -22.83 -13.19
N SER A 243 -5.65 -23.77 -12.32
CA SER A 243 -5.32 -25.15 -12.70
C SER A 243 -6.51 -25.85 -13.35
N ALA A 244 -7.72 -25.73 -12.79
CA ALA A 244 -8.93 -26.30 -13.37
C ALA A 244 -9.24 -25.71 -14.76
N ARG A 245 -9.10 -24.39 -14.93
CA ARG A 245 -9.26 -23.74 -16.25
C ARG A 245 -8.23 -24.21 -17.27
N ALA A 246 -6.98 -24.43 -16.83
CA ALA A 246 -5.93 -24.93 -17.71
C ALA A 246 -6.20 -26.36 -18.21
N GLU A 247 -6.84 -27.20 -17.38
CA GLU A 247 -7.29 -28.54 -17.77
C GLU A 247 -8.44 -28.48 -18.78
N GLU A 248 -9.41 -27.57 -18.60
CA GLU A 248 -10.52 -27.34 -19.54
C GLU A 248 -10.04 -26.90 -20.92
N ILE A 249 -9.00 -26.06 -21.01
CA ILE A 249 -8.43 -25.57 -22.29
C ILE A 249 -7.58 -26.64 -23.01
N THR A 250 -7.05 -27.64 -22.29
CA THR A 250 -6.18 -28.68 -22.88
C THR A 250 -7.00 -29.82 -23.53
N HIS A 251 -8.32 -29.84 -23.34
CA HIS A 251 -9.28 -30.82 -23.90
C HIS A 251 -10.03 -30.27 -25.11
#